data_AF-A0A813KBY8-F1
#
_entry.id   AF-A0A813KBY8-F1
#
_cell.length_a   1.000
_cell.length_b   1.000
_cell.length_c   1.000
_cell.angle_alpha   90.00
_cell.angle_beta   90.00
_cell.angle_gamma   90.00
#
_symmetry.space_group_name_H-M   'P 1'
#
loop_
_entity.id
_entity.type
_entity.pdbx_description
1 polymer ?
#
loop_
_entity_poly.entity_id
_entity_poly.type
_entity_poly.pdbx_seq_one_letter_code
_entity_poly.pdbx_strand_id
1 'polypeptide(L)'
;MRMPDSIATFVVGGVTYIVTANEGDDKEYGDFEEKQKFKDMIVSASAFDSDFGEFVAGAGMADAFANFGGTKMAITIGSSAVDYSDATAPIFKAAVGFGGRGVSIYKASDMSLVWDSGSDFEREQCAAYPWAHNGIQDEEFAPKTGSQNDLYASLVSSSKLATDIADMNDPREDGCEDGGAGEAGPCPLNNTIDERSLKDGAGPEAVVIGYACGRMLMVTATEKQGTAFVYDVSDPTAPKFLFVRHLSPASQSKNPGVAYADGTLGDIDPESSIFLQASASPTGKAGVMFAGAWSGTISFYEFEGCVEPTITTTAAATTTAGAVAAATTAVVAANSAAHAPAASWAMLIVASILVAFRDGA
;
A
#
# COMPACT_ATOMS: atom_id res chain seq x y z
N MET A 1 4.30 6.26 -12.73
CA MET A 1 5.74 5.91 -12.76
C MET A 1 5.95 4.78 -11.78
N ARG A 2 6.81 3.77 -12.02
CA ARG A 2 7.10 2.80 -10.95
C ARG A 2 7.99 3.45 -9.90
N MET A 3 7.43 3.75 -8.74
CA MET A 3 8.13 4.36 -7.61
C MET A 3 7.98 3.40 -6.44
N PRO A 4 9.02 2.59 -6.16
CA PRO A 4 8.93 1.55 -5.16
C PRO A 4 8.93 2.18 -3.76
N ASP A 5 7.98 1.80 -2.93
CA ASP A 5 8.03 2.04 -1.50
C ASP A 5 8.70 0.84 -0.80
N SER A 6 8.08 -0.34 -0.87
CA SER A 6 8.68 -1.59 -0.41
C SER A 6 9.38 -2.40 -1.51
N ILE A 7 10.40 -3.16 -1.10
CA ILE A 7 11.15 -4.11 -1.93
C ILE A 7 11.32 -5.45 -1.23
N ALA A 8 11.11 -6.54 -1.96
CA ALA A 8 11.44 -7.89 -1.49
C ALA A 8 12.16 -8.70 -2.58
N THR A 9 12.80 -9.80 -2.18
CA THR A 9 13.48 -10.70 -3.12
C THR A 9 13.05 -12.14 -2.89
N PHE A 10 13.09 -12.94 -3.95
CA PHE A 10 12.78 -14.35 -3.90
C PHE A 10 13.52 -15.13 -4.98
N VAL A 11 13.62 -16.45 -4.80
CA VAL A 11 14.35 -17.33 -5.71
C VAL A 11 13.42 -18.40 -6.24
N VAL A 12 13.34 -18.50 -7.57
CA VAL A 12 12.62 -19.57 -8.28
C VAL A 12 13.55 -20.17 -9.32
N GLY A 13 13.71 -21.50 -9.32
CA GLY A 13 14.55 -22.19 -10.29
C GLY A 13 16.03 -21.75 -10.28
N GLY A 14 16.55 -21.31 -9.12
CA GLY A 14 17.91 -20.78 -8.99
C GLY A 14 18.11 -19.36 -9.55
N VAL A 15 17.05 -18.70 -10.00
CA VAL A 15 17.07 -17.31 -10.45
C VAL A 15 16.51 -16.41 -9.34
N THR A 16 17.23 -15.33 -9.02
CA THR A 16 16.78 -14.32 -8.07
C THR A 16 15.92 -13.28 -8.77
N TYR A 17 14.78 -12.97 -8.15
CA TYR A 17 13.82 -11.96 -8.57
C TYR A 17 13.67 -10.90 -7.48
N ILE A 18 13.36 -9.69 -7.91
CA ILE A 18 13.04 -8.55 -7.06
C ILE A 18 11.57 -8.23 -7.30
N VAL A 19 10.82 -7.95 -6.24
CA VAL A 19 9.49 -7.35 -6.33
C VAL A 19 9.52 -5.95 -5.72
N THR A 20 8.77 -5.03 -6.30
CA THR A 20 8.52 -3.71 -5.74
C THR A 20 7.02 -3.47 -5.55
N ALA A 21 6.64 -2.89 -4.41
CA ALA A 21 5.34 -2.28 -4.20
C ALA A 21 5.43 -0.81 -4.64
N ASN A 22 4.65 -0.42 -5.66
CA ASN A 22 4.84 0.86 -6.34
C ASN A 22 3.84 1.93 -5.87
N GLU A 23 3.78 2.22 -4.58
CA GLU A 23 3.05 3.35 -3.96
C GLU A 23 3.40 4.67 -4.65
N GLY A 24 4.67 5.08 -4.51
CA GLY A 24 5.13 6.44 -4.73
C GLY A 24 5.32 7.21 -3.43
N ASP A 25 6.44 7.93 -3.33
CA ASP A 25 6.80 8.73 -2.15
C ASP A 25 7.18 10.13 -2.65
N ASP A 26 6.27 11.08 -2.45
CA ASP A 26 6.43 12.45 -2.93
C ASP A 26 7.45 13.25 -2.13
N LYS A 27 8.21 14.06 -2.87
CA LYS A 27 9.24 14.92 -2.29
C LYS A 27 8.77 16.35 -2.20
N GLU A 28 8.72 16.83 -0.97
CA GLU A 28 8.44 18.23 -0.64
C GLU A 28 9.66 18.87 0.03
N TYR A 29 10.11 20.02 -0.50
CA TYR A 29 11.26 20.76 0.00
C TYR A 29 10.97 22.27 0.04
N GLY A 30 10.51 22.77 1.18
CA GLY A 30 10.08 24.17 1.28
C GLY A 30 8.83 24.37 0.43
N ASP A 31 8.90 25.28 -0.54
CA ASP A 31 7.78 25.56 -1.47
C ASP A 31 7.75 24.61 -2.68
N PHE A 32 8.72 23.70 -2.80
CA PHE A 32 8.74 22.71 -3.88
C PHE A 32 7.91 21.49 -3.51
N GLU A 33 6.96 21.14 -4.37
CA GLU A 33 6.15 19.92 -4.30
C GLU A 33 6.34 19.11 -5.61
N GLU A 34 6.85 17.89 -5.52
CA GLU A 34 7.04 17.03 -6.70
C GLU A 34 5.70 16.57 -7.30
N LYS A 35 4.74 16.23 -6.44
CA LYS A 35 3.44 15.70 -6.81
C LYS A 35 2.48 16.86 -7.03
N GLN A 36 2.01 16.99 -8.26
CA GLN A 36 1.14 18.08 -8.68
C GLN A 36 -0.22 17.55 -9.14
N LYS A 37 -1.29 18.23 -8.77
CA LYS A 37 -2.61 17.99 -9.38
C LYS A 37 -2.58 18.58 -10.77
N PHE A 38 -2.81 17.76 -11.80
CA PHE A 38 -2.61 18.21 -13.17
C PHE A 38 -3.52 19.39 -13.56
N LYS A 39 -4.76 19.43 -13.06
CA LYS A 39 -5.66 20.58 -13.25
C LYS A 39 -5.15 21.89 -12.65
N ASP A 40 -4.32 21.83 -11.62
CA ASP A 40 -3.80 23.01 -10.91
C ASP A 40 -2.52 23.55 -11.59
N MET A 41 -1.88 22.74 -12.44
CA MET A 41 -0.74 23.16 -13.25
C MET A 41 -1.12 23.93 -14.53
N ILE A 42 -2.40 23.91 -14.94
CA ILE A 42 -2.81 24.31 -16.28
C ILE A 42 -4.00 25.26 -16.24
N VAL A 43 -4.03 26.22 -17.18
CA VAL A 43 -5.18 27.12 -17.38
C VAL A 43 -6.03 26.71 -18.58
N SER A 44 -5.47 25.92 -19.49
CA SER A 44 -6.16 25.37 -20.66
C SER A 44 -5.44 24.14 -21.20
N ALA A 45 -6.03 23.46 -22.19
CA ALA A 45 -5.43 22.30 -22.86
C ALA A 45 -4.13 22.60 -23.64
N SER A 46 -3.60 23.82 -23.56
CA SER A 46 -2.37 24.23 -24.23
C SER A 46 -1.53 25.25 -23.45
N ALA A 47 -1.86 25.55 -22.18
CA ALA A 47 -1.14 26.55 -21.40
C ALA A 47 -1.09 26.19 -19.92
N PHE A 48 0.09 26.41 -19.33
CA PHE A 48 0.36 26.26 -17.90
C PHE A 48 -0.15 27.47 -17.12
N ASP A 49 -0.43 27.26 -15.83
CA ASP A 49 -0.70 28.33 -14.88
C ASP A 49 0.52 29.24 -14.69
N SER A 50 0.31 30.47 -14.23
CA SER A 50 1.39 31.41 -13.91
C SER A 50 2.39 30.86 -12.90
N ASP A 51 1.94 30.02 -11.97
CA ASP A 51 2.82 29.36 -10.99
C ASP A 51 3.75 28.32 -11.66
N PHE A 52 3.45 27.95 -12.91
CA PHE A 52 4.22 27.02 -13.75
C PHE A 52 4.62 27.68 -15.09
N GLY A 53 4.77 29.01 -15.12
CA GLY A 53 4.94 29.79 -16.35
C GLY A 53 6.22 29.48 -17.15
N GLU A 54 7.22 28.88 -16.51
CA GLU A 54 8.47 28.43 -17.14
C GLU A 54 8.28 27.13 -17.93
N PHE A 55 7.25 26.34 -17.63
CA PHE A 55 7.03 25.05 -18.29
C PHE A 55 6.49 25.20 -19.71
N VAL A 56 7.04 24.41 -20.62
CA VAL A 56 6.64 24.36 -22.03
C VAL A 56 6.01 23.00 -22.34
N ALA A 57 4.84 23.02 -22.96
CA ALA A 57 4.18 21.80 -23.40
C ALA A 57 4.88 21.22 -24.65
N GLY A 58 5.42 20.02 -24.53
CA GLY A 58 5.96 19.25 -25.64
C GLY A 58 4.87 18.54 -26.45
N ALA A 59 5.26 18.02 -27.63
CA ALA A 59 4.33 17.40 -28.58
C ALA A 59 3.54 16.19 -28.02
N GLY A 60 4.05 15.51 -26.98
CA GLY A 60 3.39 14.35 -26.38
C GLY A 60 2.32 14.66 -25.34
N MET A 61 2.06 15.94 -25.03
CA MET A 61 1.12 16.32 -23.97
C MET A 61 -0.36 16.38 -24.39
N ALA A 62 -0.66 16.29 -25.69
CA ALA A 62 -2.03 16.46 -26.19
C ALA A 62 -3.03 15.49 -25.54
N ASP A 63 -2.68 14.20 -25.46
CA ASP A 63 -3.54 13.19 -24.85
C ASP A 63 -3.72 13.41 -23.35
N ALA A 64 -2.67 13.85 -22.66
CA ALA A 64 -2.72 14.15 -21.25
C ALA A 64 -3.71 15.30 -20.97
N PHE A 65 -3.58 16.42 -21.70
CA PHE A 65 -4.50 17.55 -21.55
C PHE A 65 -5.95 17.14 -21.82
N ALA A 66 -6.19 16.37 -22.87
CA ALA A 66 -7.54 15.95 -23.27
C ALA A 66 -8.22 15.04 -22.23
N ASN A 67 -7.47 14.11 -21.62
CA ASN A 67 -8.04 13.11 -20.72
C ASN A 67 -8.00 13.52 -19.25
N PHE A 68 -6.98 14.28 -18.85
CA PHE A 68 -6.69 14.52 -17.43
C PHE A 68 -6.59 15.99 -17.05
N GLY A 69 -6.54 16.92 -18.01
CA GLY A 69 -6.35 18.35 -17.71
C GLY A 69 -7.46 18.97 -16.87
N GLY A 70 -8.69 18.43 -16.92
CA GLY A 70 -9.81 18.85 -16.06
C GLY A 70 -9.94 18.04 -14.76
N THR A 71 -9.01 17.15 -14.47
CA THR A 71 -9.15 16.13 -13.41
C THR A 71 -8.15 16.38 -12.28
N LYS A 72 -8.40 15.75 -11.13
CA LYS A 72 -7.46 15.76 -9.99
C LYS A 72 -6.24 14.85 -10.19
N MET A 73 -5.97 14.36 -11.42
CA MET A 73 -4.89 13.41 -11.69
C MET A 73 -3.57 13.90 -11.09
N ALA A 74 -3.06 13.22 -10.08
CA ALA A 74 -1.76 13.49 -9.51
C ALA A 74 -0.67 13.04 -10.49
N ILE A 75 0.22 13.96 -10.83
CA ILE A 75 1.37 13.75 -11.73
C ILE A 75 2.66 14.12 -11.02
N THR A 76 3.78 13.54 -11.43
CA THR A 76 5.12 13.94 -10.95
C THR A 76 5.80 14.85 -11.97
N ILE A 77 6.35 15.95 -11.47
CA ILE A 77 7.24 16.83 -12.25
C ILE A 77 8.71 16.37 -12.15
N GLY A 78 9.06 15.54 -11.17
CA GLY A 78 10.39 14.96 -10.96
C GLY A 78 10.78 13.83 -11.93
N SER A 79 9.99 13.61 -12.98
CA SER A 79 10.16 12.50 -13.91
C SER A 79 11.05 12.82 -15.11
N SER A 80 11.59 11.77 -15.75
CA SER A 80 12.26 11.88 -17.05
C SER A 80 11.33 12.27 -18.20
N ALA A 81 10.03 12.39 -17.95
CA ALA A 81 9.08 12.97 -18.88
C ALA A 81 9.12 14.50 -18.90
N VAL A 82 9.88 15.14 -18.00
CA VAL A 82 10.20 16.56 -18.06
C VAL A 82 11.67 16.74 -18.44
N ASP A 83 11.92 17.55 -19.46
CA ASP A 83 13.27 17.90 -19.90
C ASP A 83 13.74 19.17 -19.20
N TYR A 84 14.65 19.00 -18.25
CA TYR A 84 15.28 20.10 -17.50
C TYR A 84 16.64 20.54 -18.08
N SER A 85 16.98 20.15 -19.32
CA SER A 85 18.26 20.56 -19.93
C SER A 85 18.39 22.08 -20.07
N ASP A 86 17.27 22.79 -20.25
CA ASP A 86 17.14 24.22 -20.01
C ASP A 86 16.23 24.45 -18.80
N ALA A 87 16.83 24.78 -17.65
CA ALA A 87 16.09 25.01 -16.42
C ALA A 87 15.18 26.24 -16.47
N THR A 88 15.36 27.14 -17.45
CA THR A 88 14.51 28.34 -17.63
C THR A 88 13.32 28.09 -18.56
N ALA A 89 13.30 26.95 -19.24
CA ALA A 89 12.21 26.52 -20.11
C ALA A 89 12.03 24.98 -20.08
N PRO A 90 11.68 24.37 -18.92
CA PRO A 90 11.55 22.92 -18.85
C PRO A 90 10.44 22.40 -19.76
N ILE A 91 10.70 21.32 -20.50
CA ILE A 91 9.75 20.81 -21.51
C ILE A 91 9.05 19.55 -21.00
N PHE A 92 7.74 19.63 -20.78
CA PHE A 92 6.89 18.47 -20.50
C PHE A 92 6.68 17.63 -21.76
N LYS A 93 7.27 16.44 -21.83
CA LYS A 93 7.12 15.50 -22.94
C LYS A 93 5.89 14.60 -22.77
N ALA A 94 5.52 14.28 -21.53
CA ALA A 94 4.32 13.53 -21.17
C ALA A 94 3.92 13.80 -19.71
N ALA A 95 2.63 13.67 -19.41
CA ALA A 95 2.17 13.61 -18.03
C ALA A 95 2.37 12.20 -17.48
N VAL A 96 3.05 12.08 -16.35
CA VAL A 96 3.32 10.80 -15.71
C VAL A 96 2.55 10.76 -14.40
N GLY A 97 1.55 9.88 -14.34
CA GLY A 97 0.79 9.64 -13.12
C GLY A 97 1.70 9.28 -11.96
N PHE A 98 1.38 9.83 -10.79
CA PHE A 98 2.06 9.51 -9.54
C PHE A 98 1.76 8.05 -9.15
N GLY A 99 2.77 7.39 -8.60
CA GLY A 99 2.75 5.97 -8.27
C GLY A 99 2.74 5.01 -9.46
N GLY A 100 3.06 3.75 -9.18
CA GLY A 100 2.87 2.62 -10.08
C GLY A 100 1.58 1.84 -9.79
N ARG A 101 0.95 2.08 -8.63
CA ARG A 101 -0.41 1.65 -8.24
C ARG A 101 -0.62 0.13 -8.22
N GLY A 102 0.48 -0.59 -8.11
CA GLY A 102 0.52 -2.03 -8.14
C GLY A 102 1.93 -2.52 -7.83
N VAL A 103 2.22 -3.76 -8.20
CA VAL A 103 3.52 -4.38 -7.98
C VAL A 103 4.21 -4.72 -9.30
N SER A 104 5.54 -4.76 -9.27
CA SER A 104 6.36 -5.17 -10.41
C SER A 104 7.39 -6.19 -10.00
N ILE A 105 7.65 -7.18 -10.87
CA ILE A 105 8.68 -8.20 -10.68
C ILE A 105 9.79 -7.95 -11.70
N TYR A 106 11.03 -7.97 -11.23
CA TYR A 106 12.24 -7.83 -12.03
C TYR A 106 13.15 -9.03 -11.85
N LYS A 107 13.93 -9.31 -12.88
CA LYS A 107 15.03 -10.28 -12.78
C LYS A 107 16.24 -9.58 -12.18
N ALA A 108 16.77 -10.08 -11.07
CA ALA A 108 17.84 -9.39 -10.34
C ALA A 108 19.16 -9.31 -11.12
N SER A 109 19.39 -10.22 -12.09
CA SER A 109 20.66 -10.29 -12.83
C SER A 109 20.87 -9.14 -13.81
N ASP A 110 19.80 -8.59 -14.36
CA ASP A 110 19.84 -7.57 -15.42
C ASP A 110 18.80 -6.46 -15.24
N MET A 111 18.04 -6.49 -14.14
CA MET A 111 16.95 -5.56 -13.83
C MET A 111 15.86 -5.49 -14.90
N SER A 112 15.76 -6.51 -15.76
CA SER A 112 14.68 -6.59 -16.74
C SER A 112 13.34 -6.77 -16.02
N LEU A 113 12.34 -5.99 -16.44
CA LEU A 113 10.96 -6.17 -15.99
C LEU A 113 10.45 -7.52 -16.49
N VAL A 114 10.01 -8.37 -15.56
CA VAL A 114 9.48 -9.71 -15.83
C VAL A 114 7.97 -9.68 -15.88
N TRP A 115 7.34 -8.99 -14.94
CA TRP A 115 5.89 -8.88 -14.84
C TRP A 115 5.48 -7.60 -14.12
N ASP A 116 4.29 -7.11 -14.43
CA ASP A 116 3.67 -5.94 -13.81
C ASP A 116 2.18 -6.24 -13.59
N SER A 117 1.66 -5.89 -12.42
CA SER A 117 0.26 -6.16 -12.09
C SER A 117 -0.74 -5.35 -12.92
N GLY A 118 -0.30 -4.28 -13.60
CA GLY A 118 -1.20 -3.41 -14.35
C GLY A 118 -2.37 -2.94 -13.48
N SER A 119 -3.59 -3.16 -13.95
CA SER A 119 -4.83 -2.77 -13.27
C SER A 119 -5.41 -3.83 -12.34
N ASP A 120 -4.65 -4.86 -11.95
CA ASP A 120 -5.16 -5.93 -11.08
C ASP A 120 -5.65 -5.39 -9.74
N PHE A 121 -4.97 -4.41 -9.14
CA PHE A 121 -5.37 -3.87 -7.84
C PHE A 121 -6.73 -3.20 -7.92
N GLU A 122 -6.88 -2.29 -8.88
CA GLU A 122 -8.13 -1.60 -9.19
C GLU A 122 -9.29 -2.59 -9.41
N ARG A 123 -9.06 -3.57 -10.29
CA ARG A 123 -10.09 -4.53 -10.71
C ARG A 123 -10.49 -5.48 -9.59
N GLU A 124 -9.52 -6.12 -8.95
CA GLU A 124 -9.77 -7.18 -7.97
C GLU A 124 -10.26 -6.61 -6.64
N GLN A 125 -9.76 -5.45 -6.21
CA GLN A 125 -10.28 -4.76 -5.03
C GLN A 125 -11.73 -4.31 -5.23
N CYS A 126 -12.03 -3.67 -6.37
CA CYS A 126 -13.39 -3.24 -6.67
C CYS A 126 -14.36 -4.42 -6.73
N ALA A 127 -13.93 -5.56 -7.29
CA ALA A 127 -14.74 -6.76 -7.36
C ALA A 127 -15.04 -7.38 -5.98
N ALA A 128 -14.05 -7.43 -5.08
CA ALA A 128 -14.19 -8.07 -3.78
C ALA A 128 -14.76 -7.14 -2.69
N TYR A 129 -14.36 -5.88 -2.71
CA TYR A 129 -14.66 -4.85 -1.72
C TYR A 129 -15.00 -3.52 -2.42
N PRO A 130 -16.13 -3.45 -3.15
CA PRO A 130 -16.52 -2.22 -3.87
C PRO A 130 -16.69 -1.01 -2.94
N TRP A 131 -16.95 -1.26 -1.65
CA TRP A 131 -17.05 -0.24 -0.61
C TRP A 131 -15.71 0.33 -0.13
N ALA A 132 -14.59 -0.31 -0.48
CA ALA A 132 -13.23 0.13 -0.14
C ALA A 132 -12.44 0.57 -1.37
N HIS A 133 -13.01 0.44 -2.57
CA HIS A 133 -12.30 0.69 -3.82
C HIS A 133 -11.72 2.09 -3.86
N ASN A 134 -10.40 2.22 -3.86
CA ASN A 134 -9.69 3.50 -3.85
C ASN A 134 -10.24 4.53 -2.84
N GLY A 135 -10.76 4.02 -1.73
CA GLY A 135 -11.22 4.82 -0.61
C GLY A 135 -10.09 5.13 0.35
N ILE A 136 -10.37 6.06 1.26
CA ILE A 136 -9.50 6.42 2.37
C ILE A 136 -10.31 6.35 3.66
N GLN A 137 -9.79 5.65 4.66
CA GLN A 137 -10.19 5.99 6.01
C GLN A 137 -9.48 7.28 6.33
N ASP A 138 -10.24 8.29 6.69
CA ASP A 138 -9.67 9.56 7.04
C ASP A 138 -8.76 9.35 8.26
N GLU A 139 -7.47 9.35 7.97
CA GLU A 139 -6.37 9.13 8.90
C GLU A 139 -6.18 10.38 9.76
N GLU A 140 -6.81 11.50 9.45
CA GLU A 140 -6.30 12.83 9.80
C GLU A 140 -6.81 13.35 11.15
N PHE A 141 -7.42 12.49 11.96
CA PHE A 141 -7.93 12.85 13.28
C PHE A 141 -6.96 12.50 14.40
N ALA A 142 -5.86 13.25 14.47
CA ALA A 142 -5.24 13.46 15.76
C ALA A 142 -6.28 14.22 16.63
N PRO A 143 -6.84 13.62 17.70
CA PRO A 143 -8.03 14.16 18.36
C PRO A 143 -7.83 15.60 18.87
N LYS A 144 -8.81 16.48 18.60
CA LYS A 144 -8.71 17.94 18.76
C LYS A 144 -8.71 18.43 20.21
N THR A 145 -9.26 17.66 21.16
CA THR A 145 -9.29 18.01 22.60
C THR A 145 -9.60 16.80 23.50
N GLY A 146 -9.03 16.78 24.71
CA GLY A 146 -9.44 15.86 25.80
C GLY A 146 -8.71 14.52 25.90
N SER A 147 -7.77 14.23 24.98
CA SER A 147 -7.12 12.92 24.86
C SER A 147 -5.58 12.96 24.74
N GLN A 148 -4.93 14.03 25.21
CA GLN A 148 -3.45 14.18 25.20
C GLN A 148 -2.81 14.31 23.81
N ASN A 149 -3.49 14.95 22.85
CA ASN A 149 -2.84 15.36 21.61
C ASN A 149 -2.10 16.70 21.80
N ASP A 150 -0.87 16.61 22.29
CA ASP A 150 0.00 17.77 22.55
C ASP A 150 0.36 18.55 21.28
N LEU A 151 0.28 17.92 20.10
CA LEU A 151 0.64 18.56 18.84
C LEU A 151 -0.32 19.70 18.50
N TYR A 152 -1.63 19.45 18.33
CA TYR A 152 -2.60 20.51 18.00
C TYR A 152 -2.64 21.61 19.07
N ALA A 153 -2.57 21.24 20.34
CA ALA A 153 -2.57 22.18 21.46
C ALA A 153 -1.31 23.07 21.50
N SER A 154 -0.19 22.61 20.93
CA SER A 154 1.06 23.37 20.83
C SER A 154 1.11 24.33 19.64
N LEU A 155 0.19 24.20 18.67
CA LEU A 155 0.20 25.04 17.47
C LEU A 155 -0.38 26.42 17.75
N VAL A 156 0.21 27.43 17.12
CA VAL A 156 -0.40 28.76 17.06
C VAL A 156 -1.69 28.64 16.25
N SER A 157 -2.80 29.14 16.81
CA SER A 157 -4.17 29.00 16.29
C SER A 157 -4.43 29.59 14.90
N SER A 158 -3.40 30.15 14.24
CA SER A 158 -3.44 30.72 12.89
C SER A 158 -2.31 30.20 11.99
N SER A 159 -1.59 29.16 12.42
CA SER A 159 -0.60 28.51 11.57
C SER A 159 -1.31 27.70 10.48
N LYS A 160 -0.72 27.60 9.29
CA LYS A 160 -1.24 26.76 8.19
C LYS A 160 -1.54 25.35 8.71
N LEU A 161 -0.62 24.76 9.47
CA LEU A 161 -0.79 23.44 10.09
C LEU A 161 -1.99 23.36 11.05
N ALA A 162 -2.25 24.40 11.86
CA ALA A 162 -3.43 24.40 12.73
C ALA A 162 -4.74 24.51 11.94
N THR A 163 -4.74 25.25 10.83
CA THR A 163 -5.89 25.35 9.91
C THR A 163 -6.09 24.05 9.16
N ASP A 164 -5.03 23.47 8.58
CA ASP A 164 -5.07 22.18 7.89
C ASP A 164 -5.62 21.10 8.85
N ILE A 165 -5.07 20.98 10.06
CA ILE A 165 -5.60 20.05 11.07
C ILE A 165 -7.05 20.38 11.42
N ALA A 166 -7.44 21.66 11.52
CA ALA A 166 -8.81 22.02 11.85
C ALA A 166 -9.82 21.68 10.74
N ASP A 167 -9.42 21.82 9.48
CA ASP A 167 -10.21 21.53 8.28
C ASP A 167 -10.29 20.02 8.06
N MET A 168 -9.18 19.30 8.16
CA MET A 168 -9.12 17.83 8.14
C MET A 168 -9.91 17.22 9.32
N ASN A 169 -10.02 17.93 10.44
CA ASN A 169 -10.86 17.52 11.57
C ASN A 169 -12.29 18.08 11.52
N ASP A 170 -12.74 18.73 10.43
CA ASP A 170 -14.13 19.17 10.27
C ASP A 170 -14.97 18.00 9.74
N PRO A 171 -15.78 17.35 10.59
CA PRO A 171 -16.56 16.17 10.20
C PRO A 171 -17.64 16.47 9.14
N ARG A 172 -17.82 17.75 8.79
CA ARG A 172 -18.78 18.23 7.80
C ARG A 172 -18.18 18.34 6.40
N GLU A 173 -16.86 18.40 6.26
CA GLU A 173 -16.19 18.43 4.94
C GLU A 173 -16.51 17.16 4.14
N ASP A 174 -16.40 16.00 4.78
CA ASP A 174 -16.69 14.70 4.16
C ASP A 174 -18.11 14.17 4.42
N GLY A 175 -18.94 14.96 5.12
CA GLY A 175 -20.35 14.62 5.40
C GLY A 175 -20.56 13.43 6.34
N CYS A 176 -19.58 13.13 7.21
CA CYS A 176 -19.57 12.00 8.15
C CYS A 176 -19.76 12.44 9.62
N GLU A 177 -20.78 13.25 9.89
CA GLU A 177 -20.87 14.03 11.15
C GLU A 177 -21.04 13.25 12.47
N ASP A 178 -21.37 11.95 12.42
CA ASP A 178 -21.43 11.08 13.61
C ASP A 178 -21.20 9.62 13.22
N GLY A 179 -20.15 9.02 13.77
CA GLY A 179 -19.87 7.59 13.58
C GLY A 179 -20.61 6.67 14.55
N GLY A 180 -21.56 7.20 15.33
CA GLY A 180 -22.43 6.46 16.25
C GLY A 180 -22.06 6.59 17.73
N ALA A 181 -21.08 7.43 18.07
CA ALA A 181 -20.62 7.67 19.44
C ALA A 181 -21.13 9.00 20.02
N GLY A 182 -21.92 9.77 19.25
CA GLY A 182 -22.40 11.09 19.65
C GLY A 182 -21.36 12.21 19.51
N GLU A 183 -20.23 11.90 18.84
CA GLU A 183 -19.18 12.85 18.47
C GLU A 183 -18.77 12.62 17.01
N ALA A 184 -18.33 13.71 16.40
CA ALA A 184 -17.64 13.74 15.13
C ALA A 184 -16.43 12.79 15.11
N GLY A 185 -16.22 12.08 14.01
CA GLY A 185 -15.04 11.22 13.85
C GLY A 185 -14.83 10.75 12.40
N PRO A 186 -13.78 9.96 12.15
CA PRO A 186 -13.38 9.62 10.79
C PRO A 186 -14.43 8.90 9.97
N CYS A 187 -14.40 9.12 8.66
CA CYS A 187 -15.30 8.44 7.75
C CYS A 187 -15.01 6.92 7.70
N PRO A 188 -16.05 6.07 7.73
CA PRO A 188 -15.95 4.72 7.19
C PRO A 188 -15.64 4.76 5.68
N LEU A 189 -14.96 3.73 5.16
CA LEU A 189 -14.48 3.67 3.77
C LEU A 189 -15.59 3.77 2.71
N ASN A 190 -16.79 3.27 3.03
CA ASN A 190 -17.91 3.31 2.10
C ASN A 190 -18.34 4.73 1.71
N ASN A 191 -17.95 5.74 2.50
CA ASN A 191 -18.25 7.14 2.26
C ASN A 191 -17.20 7.84 1.40
N THR A 192 -16.04 7.22 1.17
CA THR A 192 -14.91 7.81 0.43
C THR A 192 -14.54 7.02 -0.83
N ILE A 193 -15.47 6.19 -1.34
CA ILE A 193 -15.25 5.30 -2.49
C ILE A 193 -14.72 6.09 -3.69
N ASP A 194 -13.64 5.58 -4.27
CA ASP A 194 -13.00 6.04 -5.50
C ASP A 194 -12.38 7.45 -5.46
N GLU A 195 -12.18 8.01 -4.28
CA GLU A 195 -11.57 9.34 -4.14
C GLU A 195 -10.08 9.37 -4.51
N ARG A 196 -9.40 8.22 -4.50
CA ARG A 196 -7.96 8.11 -4.78
C ARG A 196 -7.60 7.63 -6.17
N SER A 197 -8.53 7.19 -7.02
CA SER A 197 -8.20 6.78 -8.41
C SER A 197 -7.46 7.86 -9.19
N LEU A 198 -7.84 9.12 -9.00
CA LEU A 198 -7.13 10.25 -9.61
C LEU A 198 -6.01 10.81 -8.72
N LYS A 199 -5.81 10.32 -7.50
CA LYS A 199 -4.70 10.68 -6.61
C LYS A 199 -3.59 9.64 -6.76
N ASP A 200 -3.48 8.68 -5.83
CA ASP A 200 -2.42 7.65 -5.83
C ASP A 200 -2.94 6.24 -6.16
N GLY A 201 -4.25 6.11 -6.41
CA GLY A 201 -4.92 4.86 -6.76
C GLY A 201 -4.93 3.90 -5.58
N ALA A 202 -4.59 2.65 -5.86
CA ALA A 202 -4.57 1.60 -4.86
C ALA A 202 -3.49 1.79 -3.77
N GLY A 203 -2.39 2.52 -4.02
CA GLY A 203 -1.34 2.78 -3.01
C GLY A 203 -0.80 1.52 -2.32
N PRO A 204 -0.06 0.64 -3.01
CA PRO A 204 0.59 -0.51 -2.39
C PRO A 204 1.89 -0.15 -1.70
N GLU A 205 1.89 -0.28 -0.38
CA GLU A 205 2.98 0.14 0.51
C GLU A 205 3.94 -1.04 0.75
N ALA A 206 3.49 -2.04 1.49
CA ALA A 206 4.31 -3.19 1.85
C ALA A 206 4.24 -4.33 0.83
N VAL A 207 5.36 -5.02 0.59
CA VAL A 207 5.39 -6.33 -0.07
C VAL A 207 6.27 -7.34 0.67
N VAL A 208 5.74 -8.54 0.89
CA VAL A 208 6.46 -9.67 1.47
C VAL A 208 6.27 -10.92 0.62
N ILE A 209 7.27 -11.80 0.68
CA ILE A 209 7.24 -13.07 -0.02
C ILE A 209 7.56 -14.18 0.96
N GLY A 210 6.83 -15.28 0.85
CA GLY A 210 7.12 -16.49 1.60
C GLY A 210 6.52 -17.72 0.98
N TYR A 211 6.69 -18.83 1.67
CA TYR A 211 6.22 -20.12 1.20
C TYR A 211 5.08 -20.55 2.11
N ALA A 212 3.94 -20.83 1.51
CA ALA A 212 2.79 -21.40 2.19
C ALA A 212 2.02 -22.24 1.19
N CYS A 213 1.32 -23.25 1.70
CA CYS A 213 0.42 -24.07 0.92
C CYS A 213 1.05 -24.75 -0.32
N GLY A 214 2.36 -25.01 -0.29
CA GLY A 214 3.07 -25.59 -1.44
C GLY A 214 3.48 -24.61 -2.53
N ARG A 215 3.32 -23.29 -2.30
CA ARG A 215 3.55 -22.24 -3.30
C ARG A 215 4.45 -21.14 -2.75
N MET A 216 5.18 -20.49 -3.64
CA MET A 216 5.77 -19.19 -3.35
C MET A 216 4.67 -18.13 -3.46
N LEU A 217 4.32 -17.49 -2.34
CA LEU A 217 3.28 -16.48 -2.27
C LEU A 217 3.91 -15.10 -2.11
N MET A 218 3.42 -14.16 -2.90
CA MET A 218 3.65 -12.73 -2.74
C MET A 218 2.41 -12.12 -2.11
N VAL A 219 2.60 -11.40 -1.02
CA VAL A 219 1.54 -10.65 -0.35
C VAL A 219 1.96 -9.19 -0.33
N THR A 220 1.04 -8.33 -0.75
CA THR A 220 1.23 -6.89 -0.76
C THR A 220 -0.01 -6.23 -0.20
N ALA A 221 0.16 -5.17 0.59
CA ALA A 221 -0.95 -4.47 1.21
C ALA A 221 -1.00 -3.04 0.73
N THR A 222 -2.23 -2.54 0.60
CA THR A 222 -2.47 -1.13 0.32
C THR A 222 -2.57 -0.35 1.61
N GLU A 223 -1.98 0.83 1.62
CA GLU A 223 -1.97 1.79 2.72
C GLU A 223 -3.43 2.14 3.11
N LYS A 224 -4.09 2.99 2.31
CA LYS A 224 -5.35 3.66 2.70
C LYS A 224 -6.57 2.77 2.82
N GLN A 225 -6.70 1.80 1.93
CA GLN A 225 -7.82 0.87 1.91
C GLN A 225 -7.60 -0.28 2.90
N GLY A 226 -6.38 -0.49 3.40
CA GLY A 226 -6.05 -1.63 4.25
C GLY A 226 -6.43 -2.96 3.62
N THR A 227 -6.04 -3.20 2.36
CA THR A 227 -6.34 -4.44 1.64
C THR A 227 -5.07 -5.19 1.25
N ALA A 228 -5.00 -6.47 1.56
CA ALA A 228 -3.89 -7.34 1.18
C ALA A 228 -4.24 -8.16 -0.06
N PHE A 229 -3.39 -8.12 -1.08
CA PHE A 229 -3.48 -8.91 -2.30
C PHE A 229 -2.50 -10.07 -2.23
N VAL A 230 -2.97 -11.25 -2.61
CA VAL A 230 -2.16 -12.48 -2.57
C VAL A 230 -2.03 -13.05 -3.98
N TYR A 231 -0.78 -13.28 -4.38
CA TYR A 231 -0.43 -13.88 -5.66
C TYR A 231 0.41 -15.13 -5.45
N ASP A 232 0.19 -16.16 -6.25
CA ASP A 232 1.14 -17.25 -6.45
C ASP A 232 2.19 -16.82 -7.47
N VAL A 233 3.44 -16.69 -7.00
CA VAL A 233 4.62 -16.30 -7.79
C VAL A 233 5.58 -17.47 -8.00
N SER A 234 5.09 -18.71 -7.86
CA SER A 234 5.88 -19.91 -8.17
C SER A 234 6.32 -19.94 -9.65
N ASP A 235 5.58 -19.27 -10.53
CA ASP A 235 6.05 -18.84 -11.86
C ASP A 235 6.09 -17.30 -11.89
N PRO A 236 7.27 -16.68 -11.75
CA PRO A 236 7.40 -15.22 -11.70
C PRO A 236 7.09 -14.53 -13.03
N THR A 237 7.02 -15.27 -14.15
CA THR A 237 6.68 -14.73 -15.46
C THR A 237 5.17 -14.67 -15.71
N ALA A 238 4.40 -15.43 -14.93
CA ALA A 238 2.95 -15.43 -14.96
C ALA A 238 2.38 -15.60 -13.53
N PRO A 239 2.59 -14.62 -12.63
CA PRO A 239 1.95 -14.62 -11.32
C PRO A 239 0.44 -14.81 -11.43
N LYS A 240 -0.12 -15.59 -10.50
CA LYS A 240 -1.56 -15.84 -10.45
C LYS A 240 -2.15 -15.13 -9.25
N PHE A 241 -3.01 -14.15 -9.49
CA PHE A 241 -3.84 -13.59 -8.43
C PHE A 241 -4.68 -14.71 -7.79
N LEU A 242 -4.65 -14.79 -6.46
CA LEU A 242 -5.40 -15.78 -5.69
C LEU A 242 -6.65 -15.14 -5.08
N PHE A 243 -6.46 -14.10 -4.28
CA PHE A 243 -7.53 -13.38 -3.61
C PHE A 243 -7.02 -12.05 -3.02
N VAL A 244 -7.97 -11.20 -2.63
CA VAL A 244 -7.74 -9.99 -1.83
C VAL A 244 -8.45 -10.13 -0.48
N ARG A 245 -7.86 -9.57 0.57
CA ARG A 245 -8.38 -9.58 1.93
C ARG A 245 -8.38 -8.18 2.52
N HIS A 246 -9.54 -7.70 2.95
CA HIS A 246 -9.59 -6.47 3.74
C HIS A 246 -9.10 -6.74 5.17
N LEU A 247 -8.22 -5.88 5.66
CA LEU A 247 -7.54 -6.03 6.96
C LEU A 247 -8.40 -5.49 8.10
N SER A 248 -9.18 -4.42 7.88
CA SER A 248 -10.21 -3.93 8.81
C SER A 248 -11.64 -3.95 8.23
N PRO A 249 -12.34 -5.09 8.11
CA PRO A 249 -13.69 -5.14 7.54
C PRO A 249 -14.74 -4.26 8.26
N ALA A 250 -14.53 -3.95 9.54
CA ALA A 250 -15.39 -3.04 10.31
C ALA A 250 -15.43 -1.63 9.69
N SER A 251 -14.38 -1.23 8.99
CA SER A 251 -14.24 0.05 8.30
C SER A 251 -15.26 0.27 7.19
N GLN A 252 -15.99 -0.78 6.76
CA GLN A 252 -17.10 -0.63 5.84
C GLN A 252 -18.24 0.21 6.41
N SER A 253 -18.52 0.07 7.71
CA SER A 253 -19.74 0.62 8.32
C SER A 253 -19.51 1.34 9.64
N LYS A 254 -18.29 1.29 10.18
CA LYS A 254 -17.93 1.93 11.44
C LYS A 254 -16.76 2.87 11.22
N ASN A 255 -16.80 4.01 11.90
CA ASN A 255 -15.59 4.79 12.06
C ASN A 255 -14.55 3.99 12.88
N PRO A 256 -13.25 4.30 12.75
CA PRO A 256 -12.18 3.65 13.50
C PRO A 256 -12.40 3.65 15.01
N GLY A 257 -12.90 4.76 15.59
CA GLY A 257 -13.12 4.88 17.04
C GLY A 257 -14.18 3.93 17.59
N VAL A 258 -15.30 3.75 16.88
CA VAL A 258 -16.35 2.78 17.26
C VAL A 258 -15.88 1.36 16.99
N ALA A 259 -15.21 1.11 15.87
CA ALA A 259 -14.63 -0.21 15.60
C ALA A 259 -13.62 -0.63 16.68
N TYR A 260 -12.82 0.31 17.17
CA TYR A 260 -11.89 0.14 18.29
C TYR A 260 -12.63 -0.22 19.58
N ALA A 261 -13.63 0.58 19.97
CA ALA A 261 -14.39 0.37 21.19
C ALA A 261 -15.10 -0.99 21.21
N ASP A 262 -15.53 -1.46 20.03
CA ASP A 262 -16.18 -2.76 19.84
C ASP A 262 -15.19 -3.94 19.72
N GLY A 263 -13.87 -3.68 19.68
CA GLY A 263 -12.85 -4.71 19.47
C GLY A 263 -12.92 -5.36 18.07
N THR A 264 -13.39 -4.61 17.07
CA THR A 264 -13.56 -5.06 15.68
C THR A 264 -12.63 -4.36 14.69
N LEU A 265 -11.83 -3.41 15.17
CA LEU A 265 -10.82 -2.71 14.37
C LEU A 265 -9.72 -3.68 13.93
N GLY A 266 -9.40 -3.68 12.64
CA GLY A 266 -8.24 -4.37 12.09
C GLY A 266 -7.09 -3.42 11.81
N ASP A 267 -6.21 -3.79 10.87
CA ASP A 267 -5.10 -2.94 10.48
C ASP A 267 -5.56 -1.86 9.50
N ILE A 268 -5.50 -0.61 9.94
CA ILE A 268 -5.63 0.58 9.10
C ILE A 268 -4.23 1.03 8.77
N ASP A 269 -4.01 1.30 7.49
CA ASP A 269 -2.73 1.79 6.99
C ASP A 269 -1.56 0.85 7.35
N PRO A 270 -1.52 -0.33 6.71
CA PRO A 270 -0.50 -1.35 6.96
C PRO A 270 0.84 -0.97 6.32
N GLU A 271 1.70 -0.31 7.09
CA GLU A 271 3.05 0.12 6.68
C GLU A 271 4.07 -1.03 6.60
N SER A 272 4.09 -1.87 7.65
CA SER A 272 5.04 -2.95 7.78
C SER A 272 4.35 -4.29 7.75
N SER A 273 4.94 -5.23 7.01
CA SER A 273 4.50 -6.61 7.00
C SER A 273 5.65 -7.60 7.10
N ILE A 274 5.37 -8.76 7.69
CA ILE A 274 6.32 -9.87 7.80
C ILE A 274 5.63 -11.15 7.44
N PHE A 275 6.20 -11.90 6.50
CA PHE A 275 5.78 -13.27 6.23
C PHE A 275 6.40 -14.23 7.26
N LEU A 276 5.56 -14.89 8.06
CA LEU A 276 5.99 -15.95 8.97
C LEU A 276 5.80 -17.31 8.30
N GLN A 277 6.91 -18.03 8.15
CA GLN A 277 6.90 -19.43 7.77
C GLN A 277 6.25 -20.28 8.88
N ALA A 278 5.67 -21.42 8.51
CA ALA A 278 5.05 -22.35 9.46
C ALA A 278 5.95 -22.70 10.66
N SER A 279 7.26 -22.88 10.43
CA SER A 279 8.24 -23.20 11.47
C SER A 279 8.53 -22.08 12.47
N ALA A 280 8.25 -20.83 12.09
CA ALA A 280 8.43 -19.64 12.93
C ALA A 280 7.10 -19.12 13.50
N SER A 281 5.98 -19.70 13.05
CA SER A 281 4.63 -19.28 13.44
C SER A 281 4.21 -19.89 14.79
N PRO A 282 3.54 -19.12 15.66
CA PRO A 282 3.05 -19.60 16.96
C PRO A 282 2.01 -20.72 16.83
N THR A 283 1.37 -20.88 15.67
CA THR A 283 0.31 -21.87 15.43
C THR A 283 0.77 -23.03 14.56
N GLY A 284 2.00 -22.97 14.05
CA GLY A 284 2.51 -23.94 13.08
C GLY A 284 1.96 -23.78 11.66
N LYS A 285 1.16 -22.75 11.38
CA LYS A 285 0.73 -22.39 10.02
C LYS A 285 1.46 -21.16 9.51
N ALA A 286 1.83 -21.14 8.24
CA ALA A 286 2.39 -19.95 7.62
C ALA A 286 1.35 -18.82 7.56
N GLY A 287 1.81 -17.58 7.58
CA GLY A 287 0.93 -16.41 7.60
C GLY A 287 1.69 -15.12 7.41
N VAL A 288 0.97 -14.00 7.46
CA VAL A 288 1.54 -12.65 7.40
C VAL A 288 1.09 -11.86 8.62
N MET A 289 2.05 -11.16 9.20
CA MET A 289 1.77 -10.11 10.17
C MET A 289 1.69 -8.77 9.45
N PHE A 290 0.69 -7.97 9.79
CA PHE A 290 0.59 -6.56 9.40
C PHE A 290 0.67 -5.68 10.65
N ALA A 291 1.31 -4.53 10.51
CA ALA A 291 1.28 -3.47 11.51
C ALA A 291 0.49 -2.30 10.93
N GLY A 292 -0.69 -2.04 11.47
CA GLY A 292 -1.49 -0.87 11.11
C GLY A 292 -0.97 0.35 11.84
N ALA A 293 -0.36 1.29 11.12
CA ALA A 293 0.30 2.44 11.72
C ALA A 293 -0.69 3.42 12.34
N TRP A 294 -1.85 3.58 11.71
CA TRP A 294 -2.89 4.47 12.21
C TRP A 294 -3.83 3.80 13.22
N SER A 295 -4.07 2.50 13.07
CA SER A 295 -4.86 1.76 14.07
C SER A 295 -4.06 1.39 15.32
N GLY A 296 -2.72 1.44 15.27
CA GLY A 296 -1.84 0.96 16.34
C GLY A 296 -1.99 -0.56 16.58
N THR A 297 -2.44 -1.31 15.56
CA THR A 297 -2.68 -2.75 15.65
C THR A 297 -1.53 -3.54 15.07
N ILE A 298 -1.32 -4.74 15.62
CA ILE A 298 -0.51 -5.79 15.00
C ILE A 298 -1.39 -7.02 14.90
N SER A 299 -1.63 -7.49 13.69
CA SER A 299 -2.48 -8.65 13.44
C SER A 299 -1.71 -9.75 12.72
N PHE A 300 -1.94 -11.00 13.12
CA PHE A 300 -1.42 -12.18 12.44
C PHE A 300 -2.54 -12.88 11.68
N TYR A 301 -2.32 -13.08 10.39
CA TYR A 301 -3.25 -13.74 9.50
C TYR A 301 -2.63 -15.01 8.93
N GLU A 302 -3.31 -16.13 9.10
CA GLU A 302 -2.86 -17.43 8.60
C GLU A 302 -3.44 -17.75 7.23
N PHE A 303 -2.66 -18.49 6.45
CA PHE A 303 -3.19 -19.18 5.28
C PHE A 303 -3.93 -20.46 5.71
N GLU A 304 -5.19 -20.57 5.33
CA GLU A 304 -6.02 -21.75 5.57
C GLU A 304 -6.51 -22.40 4.27
N GLY A 305 -7.01 -23.63 4.38
CA GLY A 305 -7.60 -24.36 3.26
C GLY A 305 -6.59 -25.08 2.35
N CYS A 306 -5.36 -25.26 2.84
CA CYS A 306 -4.28 -25.92 2.12
C CYS A 306 -3.49 -26.88 3.03
N VAL A 307 -2.90 -27.93 2.45
CA VAL A 307 -2.00 -28.84 3.17
C VAL A 307 -0.58 -28.32 2.99
N GLU A 308 0.04 -27.86 4.08
CA GLU A 308 1.45 -27.49 4.07
C GLU A 308 2.30 -28.73 3.74
N PRO A 309 3.24 -28.64 2.78
CA PRO A 309 4.14 -29.74 2.52
C PRO A 309 5.01 -29.99 3.75
N THR A 310 5.11 -31.25 4.15
CA THR A 310 5.99 -31.65 5.24
C THR A 310 7.44 -31.34 4.85
N ILE A 311 8.04 -30.32 5.48
CA ILE A 311 9.46 -30.03 5.32
C ILE A 311 10.23 -31.20 5.94
N THR A 312 10.78 -32.05 5.08
CA THR A 312 11.71 -33.09 5.53
C THR A 312 13.10 -32.47 5.54
N THR A 313 13.52 -31.92 6.68
CA THR A 313 14.90 -31.46 6.86
C THR A 313 15.82 -32.67 6.79
N THR A 314 16.46 -32.87 5.63
CA THR A 314 17.62 -33.75 5.58
C THR A 314 18.77 -32.97 6.21
N ALA A 315 19.20 -33.37 7.42
CA ALA A 315 20.31 -32.73 8.09
C ALA A 315 21.54 -32.76 7.16
N ALA A 316 21.97 -31.59 6.68
CA ALA A 316 23.24 -31.46 5.99
C ALA A 316 24.35 -31.82 6.97
N ALA A 317 25.27 -32.68 6.55
CA ALA A 317 26.39 -33.14 7.35
C ALA A 317 27.18 -31.95 7.91
N THR A 318 27.38 -31.95 9.22
CA THR A 318 28.11 -30.94 9.97
C THR A 318 29.55 -30.83 9.50
N THR A 319 29.91 -29.75 8.81
CA THR A 319 31.32 -29.32 8.67
C THR A 319 31.54 -28.10 9.54
N THR A 320 32.50 -28.21 10.46
CA THR A 320 32.84 -27.21 11.47
C THR A 320 33.42 -25.90 10.91
N ALA A 321 32.80 -24.80 11.35
CA ALA A 321 33.34 -23.47 11.69
C ALA A 321 34.01 -22.59 10.62
N GLY A 322 33.31 -21.51 10.29
CA GLY A 322 33.81 -20.24 9.76
C GLY A 322 32.65 -19.25 9.67
N ALA A 323 32.55 -18.33 10.64
CA ALA A 323 31.40 -17.46 10.83
C ALA A 323 31.14 -16.54 9.61
N VAL A 324 29.99 -16.71 8.98
CA VAL A 324 29.24 -15.65 8.29
C VAL A 324 27.75 -15.98 8.48
N ALA A 325 26.98 -15.05 9.05
CA ALA A 325 25.52 -15.17 9.11
C ALA A 325 24.97 -15.07 7.68
N ALA A 326 24.78 -16.22 7.03
CA ALA A 326 24.12 -16.33 5.75
C ALA A 326 22.66 -16.74 5.98
N ALA A 327 21.74 -15.98 5.40
CA ALA A 327 20.34 -16.32 5.29
C ALA A 327 20.19 -17.77 4.82
N THR A 328 19.61 -18.63 5.65
CA THR A 328 19.26 -19.99 5.24
C THR A 328 18.06 -19.91 4.30
N THR A 329 18.32 -19.88 2.99
CA THR A 329 17.32 -20.25 1.98
C THR A 329 17.00 -21.73 2.15
N ALA A 330 15.83 -22.02 2.68
CA ALA A 330 15.25 -23.36 2.57
C ALA A 330 14.90 -23.59 1.09
N VAL A 331 15.61 -24.51 0.43
CA VAL A 331 15.19 -25.03 -0.87
C VAL A 331 14.05 -26.00 -0.60
N VAL A 332 12.82 -25.57 -0.83
CA VAL A 332 11.65 -26.47 -0.78
C VAL A 332 11.61 -27.24 -2.09
N ALA A 333 11.90 -28.54 -2.03
CA ALA A 333 11.62 -29.44 -3.15
C ALA A 333 10.10 -29.61 -3.26
N ALA A 334 9.51 -29.10 -4.33
CA ALA A 334 8.09 -29.29 -4.62
C ALA A 334 7.79 -30.78 -4.87
N ASN A 335 7.22 -31.46 -3.89
CA ASN A 335 6.62 -32.77 -4.11
C ASN A 335 5.25 -32.57 -4.79
N SER A 336 4.99 -33.36 -5.84
CA SER A 336 3.78 -33.33 -6.67
C SER A 336 2.55 -33.87 -5.93
N ALA A 337 2.13 -33.22 -4.84
CA ALA A 337 0.83 -33.45 -4.23
C ALA A 337 -0.24 -32.62 -4.97
N ALA A 338 -1.43 -33.19 -5.15
CA ALA A 338 -2.55 -32.48 -5.75
C ALA A 338 -2.93 -31.29 -4.86
N HIS A 339 -2.77 -30.06 -5.37
CA HIS A 339 -3.10 -28.84 -4.64
C HIS A 339 -4.61 -28.61 -4.70
N ALA A 340 -5.22 -28.19 -3.58
CA ALA A 340 -6.60 -27.69 -3.60
C ALA A 340 -6.71 -26.48 -4.56
N PRO A 341 -7.84 -26.31 -5.27
CA PRO A 341 -8.04 -25.16 -6.15
C PRO A 341 -7.95 -23.86 -5.34
N ALA A 342 -7.33 -22.82 -5.90
CA ALA A 342 -7.11 -21.54 -5.22
C ALA A 342 -8.40 -20.92 -4.62
N ALA A 343 -9.57 -21.24 -5.19
CA ALA A 343 -10.87 -20.77 -4.72
C ALA A 343 -11.29 -21.26 -3.31
N SER A 344 -10.58 -22.22 -2.70
CA SER A 344 -10.83 -22.65 -1.32
C SER A 344 -9.85 -22.09 -0.30
N TRP A 345 -8.93 -21.22 -0.73
CA TRP A 345 -7.90 -20.65 0.13
C TRP A 345 -8.37 -19.30 0.66
N ALA A 346 -8.11 -19.06 1.94
CA ALA A 346 -8.42 -17.80 2.58
C ALA A 346 -7.34 -17.44 3.58
N MET A 347 -7.23 -16.15 3.82
CA MET A 347 -6.40 -15.59 4.88
C MET A 347 -7.30 -15.19 6.04
N LEU A 348 -7.09 -15.79 7.20
CA LEU A 348 -7.92 -15.59 8.39
C LEU A 348 -7.11 -14.97 9.51
N ILE A 349 -7.69 -13.94 10.13
CA ILE A 349 -7.10 -13.27 11.28
C ILE A 349 -7.18 -14.22 12.48
N VAL A 350 -6.04 -14.52 13.09
CA VAL A 350 -5.94 -15.46 14.22
C VAL A 350 -5.80 -14.71 15.53
N ALA A 351 -5.05 -13.61 15.52
CA ALA A 351 -4.95 -12.70 16.64
C ALA A 351 -4.68 -11.30 16.13
N SER A 352 -5.32 -10.33 16.78
CA SER A 352 -4.98 -8.91 16.69
C SER A 352 -4.65 -8.43 18.08
N ILE A 353 -3.48 -7.81 18.21
CA ILE A 353 -3.06 -7.13 19.43
C ILE A 353 -3.07 -5.64 19.10
N LEU A 354 -3.87 -4.91 19.85
CA LEU A 354 -3.78 -3.47 19.86
C LEU A 354 -2.62 -3.05 20.78
N VAL A 355 -1.66 -2.33 20.22
CA VAL A 355 -0.52 -1.79 20.96
C VAL A 355 -0.88 -0.40 21.48
N ALA A 356 -1.59 -0.35 22.61
CA ALA A 356 -1.78 0.90 23.33
C ALA A 356 -0.56 1.17 24.22
N PHE A 357 0.25 2.17 23.86
CA PHE A 357 1.20 2.77 24.81
C PHE A 357 0.38 3.48 25.90
N ARG A 358 0.05 2.76 26.96
CA ARG A 358 -0.35 3.41 28.21
C ARG A 358 0.90 4.04 28.81
N ASP A 359 1.03 5.34 28.66
CA ASP A 359 1.95 6.10 29.50
C ASP A 359 1.61 5.80 30.96
N GLY A 360 2.54 5.13 31.62
CA GLY A 360 2.42 4.76 33.01
C GLY A 360 2.82 5.93 33.90
N ALA A 361 1.84 6.39 34.69
CA ALA A 361 1.93 7.13 35.96
C ALA A 361 2.54 8.54 35.95
#